data_AF-A0A4R1KUD2-F1
#
_entry.id   AF-A0A4R1KUD2-F1
#
_cell.length_a   1.000
_cell.length_b   1.000
_cell.length_c   1.000
_cell.angle_alpha   90.00
_cell.angle_beta   90.00
_cell.angle_gamma   90.00
#
_symmetry.space_group_name_H-M   'P 1'
#
loop_
_entity.id
_entity.type
_entity.pdbx_description
1 polymer ?
#
loop_
_entity_poly.entity_id
_entity_poly.type
_entity_poly.pdbx_seq_one_letter_code
_entity_poly.pdbx_strand_id
1 'polypeptide(L)'
;MDIVAINGTWQTISFLNFFLGHTENERQICDIVLYEMDKNLKDNCINILSNYDFINSVVAFEDLKSLKANEYENLWIGKLFSAQSKIIADFFKNIPILLFEEGLHSYVPMRKFSIINLLSRKNTIIQKLNTIIKYIFNRNDLIYDNNYFVLSEHKNRIRNRHFLLSFVKSDFEHDIVYNDHLISVLEVVSKVEKFKLERIENKKTVVIVGQCFSNYNLIGKNFELNVYLKLIDYYLGRKYVVYWKGHPRNTDFDDEIKKNYNSRVNFIPKNSLPLECLIYANPEIELCGISSSSLLYSEYIFQRTTKQAATLLINNLNKNSIWYDDFKFMLSMVINKVSGVCTI
;
A
#
# COMPACT_ATOMS: atom_id res chain seq x y z
N MET A 1 12.62 22.16 9.48
CA MET A 1 11.46 21.99 8.57
C MET A 1 11.63 20.67 7.84
N ASP A 2 10.56 19.90 7.64
CA ASP A 2 10.65 18.60 6.98
C ASP A 2 10.09 18.61 5.56
N ILE A 3 10.55 17.67 4.73
CA ILE A 3 9.99 17.42 3.41
C ILE A 3 9.42 16.02 3.35
N VAL A 4 8.24 15.88 2.74
CA VAL A 4 7.51 14.61 2.69
C VAL A 4 7.18 14.27 1.26
N ALA A 5 7.45 13.05 0.84
CA ALA A 5 7.07 12.53 -0.47
C ALA A 5 5.93 11.52 -0.33
N ILE A 6 4.82 11.82 -1.00
CA ILE A 6 3.57 11.05 -0.94
C ILE A 6 3.18 10.58 -2.34
N ASN A 7 2.71 9.32 -2.46
CA ASN A 7 2.24 8.74 -3.71
C ASN A 7 0.78 8.27 -3.73
N GLY A 8 0.00 8.55 -2.68
CA GLY A 8 -1.39 8.15 -2.61
C GLY A 8 -2.05 8.49 -1.29
N THR A 9 -3.37 8.37 -1.26
CA THR A 9 -4.22 8.77 -0.13
C THR A 9 -3.94 8.00 1.15
N TRP A 10 -3.62 6.70 1.06
CA TRP A 10 -3.22 5.94 2.26
C TRP A 10 -1.88 6.42 2.81
N GLN A 11 -0.90 6.72 1.94
CA GLN A 11 0.37 7.32 2.38
C GLN A 11 0.15 8.69 3.01
N THR A 12 -0.79 9.50 2.51
CA THR A 12 -1.18 10.76 3.16
C THR A 12 -1.67 10.53 4.58
N ILE A 13 -2.58 9.58 4.78
CA ILE A 13 -3.15 9.27 6.09
C ILE A 13 -2.08 8.72 7.05
N SER A 14 -1.28 7.76 6.60
CA SER A 14 -0.24 7.16 7.43
C SER A 14 0.83 8.18 7.80
N PHE A 15 1.30 9.00 6.84
CA PHE A 15 2.19 10.13 7.09
C PHE A 15 1.62 11.07 8.16
N LEU A 16 0.39 11.55 8.02
CA LEU A 16 -0.20 12.49 8.97
C LEU A 16 -0.23 11.90 10.39
N ASN A 17 -0.60 10.62 10.53
CA ASN A 17 -0.53 9.92 11.81
C ASN A 17 0.90 9.92 12.40
N PHE A 18 1.88 9.55 11.59
CA PHE A 18 3.27 9.46 12.06
C PHE A 18 3.87 10.81 12.40
N PHE A 19 3.61 11.82 11.57
CA PHE A 19 4.13 13.16 11.75
C PHE A 19 3.54 13.84 12.98
N LEU A 20 2.22 13.70 13.20
CA LEU A 20 1.56 14.18 14.42
C LEU A 20 2.12 13.50 15.68
N GLY A 21 2.35 12.18 15.64
CA GLY A 21 2.98 11.46 16.75
C GLY A 21 4.46 11.83 16.97
N HIS A 22 5.18 12.23 15.92
CA HIS A 22 6.59 12.63 16.01
C HIS A 22 6.77 14.05 16.58
N THR A 23 5.80 14.93 16.36
CA THR A 23 5.91 16.37 16.60
C THR A 23 5.11 16.86 17.82
N GLU A 24 4.62 15.94 18.67
CA GLU A 24 3.71 16.27 19.80
C GLU A 24 4.19 17.42 20.72
N ASN A 25 5.50 17.68 20.79
CA ASN A 25 6.09 18.72 21.63
C ASN A 25 6.58 19.98 20.86
N GLU A 26 6.74 19.91 19.55
CA GLU A 26 7.26 21.02 18.73
C GLU A 26 6.52 21.04 17.38
N ARG A 27 5.78 22.11 17.10
CA ARG A 27 5.09 22.29 15.82
C ARG A 27 6.12 22.39 14.69
N GLN A 28 6.48 21.26 14.11
CA GLN A 28 7.35 21.20 12.94
C GLN A 28 6.51 21.43 11.68
N ILE A 29 6.91 22.40 10.88
CA ILE A 29 6.31 22.68 9.58
C ILE A 29 6.88 21.71 8.55
N CYS A 30 6.08 21.30 7.57
CA CYS A 30 6.58 20.52 6.44
C CYS A 30 6.02 20.96 5.09
N ASP A 31 6.81 20.69 4.05
CA ASP A 31 6.40 20.76 2.65
C ASP A 31 6.12 19.35 2.12
N ILE A 32 5.26 19.25 1.11
CA ILE A 32 4.83 17.99 0.51
C ILE A 32 5.17 17.95 -0.98
N VAL A 33 5.78 16.84 -1.43
CA VAL A 33 5.94 16.48 -2.84
C VAL A 33 4.99 15.34 -3.20
N LEU A 34 4.11 15.59 -4.15
CA LEU A 34 3.19 14.61 -4.71
C LEU A 34 3.80 13.96 -5.96
N TYR A 35 3.95 12.62 -5.95
CA TYR A 35 4.63 11.88 -7.02
C TYR A 35 3.87 10.60 -7.41
N GLU A 36 4.06 10.09 -8.63
CA GLU A 36 3.42 8.85 -9.15
C GLU A 36 1.88 8.79 -9.06
N MET A 37 1.21 9.94 -9.11
CA MET A 37 -0.25 10.04 -8.97
C MET A 37 -0.93 10.56 -10.23
N ASP A 38 -2.14 10.05 -10.51
CA ASP A 38 -3.04 10.70 -11.45
C ASP A 38 -3.70 11.95 -10.83
N LYS A 39 -4.39 12.73 -11.66
CA LYS A 39 -5.01 14.00 -11.23
C LYS A 39 -6.01 13.80 -10.09
N ASN A 40 -6.88 12.79 -10.17
CA ASN A 40 -7.92 12.58 -9.16
C ASN A 40 -7.30 12.21 -7.81
N LEU A 41 -6.28 11.35 -7.83
CA LEU A 41 -5.58 10.95 -6.61
C LEU A 41 -4.81 12.13 -6.00
N LYS A 42 -4.19 12.98 -6.84
CA LYS A 42 -3.53 14.22 -6.42
C LYS A 42 -4.51 15.19 -5.75
N ASP A 43 -5.66 15.43 -6.37
CA ASP A 43 -6.70 16.33 -5.86
C ASP A 43 -7.22 15.84 -4.50
N ASN A 44 -7.44 14.54 -4.34
CA ASN A 44 -7.83 13.94 -3.06
C ASN A 44 -6.76 14.13 -1.97
N CYS A 45 -5.48 13.91 -2.30
CA CYS A 45 -4.40 14.14 -1.33
C CYS A 45 -4.31 15.61 -0.90
N ILE A 46 -4.41 16.56 -1.84
CA ILE A 46 -4.40 18.00 -1.54
C ILE A 46 -5.57 18.37 -0.64
N ASN A 47 -6.77 17.86 -0.94
CA ASN A 47 -7.96 18.13 -0.14
C ASN A 47 -7.85 17.59 1.30
N ILE A 48 -7.17 16.46 1.51
CA ILE A 48 -6.89 15.97 2.87
C ILE A 48 -5.88 16.88 3.56
N LEU A 49 -4.74 17.15 2.90
CA LEU A 49 -3.62 17.92 3.45
C LEU A 49 -3.99 19.36 3.82
N SER A 50 -4.90 20.00 3.09
CA SER A 50 -5.34 21.38 3.36
C SER A 50 -6.04 21.58 4.70
N ASN A 51 -6.40 20.50 5.40
CA ASN A 51 -7.00 20.56 6.74
C ASN A 51 -5.97 20.69 7.88
N TYR A 52 -4.67 20.74 7.57
CA TYR A 52 -3.60 20.72 8.56
C TYR A 52 -2.73 21.98 8.44
N ASP A 53 -2.62 22.75 9.53
CA ASP A 53 -1.97 24.08 9.58
C ASP A 53 -0.44 24.01 9.50
N PHE A 54 0.16 22.86 9.80
CA PHE A 54 1.61 22.62 9.67
C PHE A 54 2.06 22.30 8.24
N ILE A 55 1.13 22.12 7.30
CA ILE A 55 1.44 21.94 5.88
C ILE A 55 1.68 23.31 5.26
N ASN A 56 2.92 23.63 4.95
CA ASN A 56 3.28 24.93 4.37
C ASN A 56 3.04 24.99 2.86
N SER A 57 3.48 23.98 2.12
CA SER A 57 3.24 23.90 0.68
C SER A 57 3.06 22.47 0.18
N VAL A 58 2.35 22.33 -0.94
CA VAL A 58 2.16 21.07 -1.65
C VAL A 58 2.53 21.29 -3.11
N VAL A 59 3.57 20.61 -3.58
CA VAL A 59 4.08 20.72 -4.95
C VAL A 59 3.98 19.40 -5.70
N ALA A 60 3.91 19.50 -7.03
CA ALA A 60 3.99 18.33 -7.90
C ALA A 60 5.46 17.87 -8.03
N PHE A 61 5.68 16.60 -8.37
CA PHE A 61 7.01 16.07 -8.67
C PHE A 61 7.71 16.86 -9.79
N GLU A 62 6.97 17.30 -10.81
CA GLU A 62 7.50 18.11 -11.92
C GLU A 62 8.07 19.45 -11.44
N ASP A 63 7.55 19.97 -10.33
CA ASP A 63 7.93 21.23 -9.72
C ASP A 63 8.95 21.06 -8.59
N LEU A 64 9.53 19.86 -8.41
CA LEU A 64 10.51 19.56 -7.36
C LEU A 64 11.66 20.57 -7.29
N LYS A 65 12.08 21.12 -8.44
CA LYS A 65 13.16 22.13 -8.54
C LYS A 65 12.81 23.49 -7.94
N SER A 66 11.54 23.75 -7.64
CA SER A 66 11.10 24.97 -6.95
C SER A 66 11.47 24.94 -5.45
N LEU A 67 11.70 23.75 -4.89
CA LEU A 67 12.10 23.57 -3.51
C LEU A 67 13.61 23.73 -3.32
N LYS A 68 14.02 24.19 -2.14
CA LYS A 68 15.43 24.36 -1.79
C LYS A 68 15.89 23.22 -0.89
N ALA A 69 16.69 22.32 -1.43
CA ALA A 69 17.11 21.09 -0.76
C ALA A 69 17.85 21.29 0.58
N ASN A 70 18.40 22.47 0.84
CA ASN A 70 19.16 22.81 2.05
C ASN A 70 18.32 23.42 3.19
N GLU A 71 17.01 23.57 3.01
CA GLU A 71 16.11 24.13 4.04
C GLU A 71 15.45 23.03 4.90
N TYR A 72 15.67 21.75 4.58
CA TYR A 72 15.00 20.63 5.22
C TYR A 72 15.92 19.82 6.16
N GLU A 73 15.33 19.23 7.20
CA GLU A 73 16.02 18.41 8.20
C GLU A 73 15.85 16.92 7.92
N ASN A 74 14.64 16.48 7.55
CA ASN A 74 14.37 15.09 7.21
C ASN A 74 13.56 14.95 5.91
N LEU A 75 13.80 13.85 5.19
CA LEU A 75 12.95 13.37 4.11
C LEU A 75 12.06 12.22 4.62
N TRP A 76 10.76 12.46 4.71
CA TRP A 76 9.76 11.42 4.94
C TRP A 76 9.33 10.80 3.62
N ILE A 77 9.42 9.47 3.48
CA ILE A 77 8.99 8.80 2.24
C ILE A 77 8.50 7.37 2.49
N GLY A 78 7.41 6.97 1.83
CA GLY A 78 6.80 5.65 2.02
C GLY A 78 7.58 4.48 1.41
N LYS A 79 8.38 4.75 0.36
CA LYS A 79 9.16 3.73 -0.37
C LYS A 79 10.38 4.34 -1.06
N LEU A 80 11.40 3.51 -1.33
CA LEU A 80 12.63 3.92 -2.03
C LEU A 80 12.94 3.07 -3.28
N PHE A 81 12.03 2.18 -3.67
CA PHE A 81 12.29 1.26 -4.78
C PHE A 81 11.87 1.82 -6.15
N SER A 82 10.99 2.83 -6.21
CA SER A 82 10.51 3.38 -7.49
C SER A 82 11.42 4.47 -8.06
N ALA A 83 11.41 4.66 -9.37
CA ALA A 83 12.25 5.66 -10.05
C ALA A 83 12.05 7.08 -9.50
N GLN A 84 10.82 7.57 -9.36
CA GLN A 84 10.56 8.91 -8.84
C GLN A 84 10.95 9.04 -7.36
N SER A 85 10.72 8.01 -6.54
CA SER A 85 11.15 8.03 -5.13
C SER A 85 12.67 8.18 -4.98
N LYS A 86 13.44 7.55 -5.87
CA LYS A 86 14.90 7.68 -5.91
C LYS A 86 15.32 9.10 -6.29
N ILE A 87 14.74 9.65 -7.37
CA ILE A 87 15.02 11.02 -7.82
C ILE A 87 14.76 12.03 -6.70
N ILE A 88 13.67 11.88 -5.95
CA ILE A 88 13.38 12.72 -4.78
C ILE A 88 14.47 12.56 -3.72
N ALA A 89 14.83 11.31 -3.37
CA ALA A 89 15.88 11.05 -2.39
C ALA A 89 17.24 11.65 -2.79
N ASP A 90 17.58 11.67 -4.08
CA ASP A 90 18.81 12.30 -4.57
C ASP A 90 18.75 13.82 -4.60
N PHE A 91 17.60 14.39 -4.92
CA PHE A 91 17.41 15.84 -4.85
C PHE A 91 17.72 16.35 -3.43
N PHE A 92 17.25 15.60 -2.42
CA PHE A 92 17.53 15.86 -1.00
C PHE A 92 18.73 15.04 -0.48
N LYS A 93 19.82 14.89 -1.23
CA LYS A 93 20.91 13.94 -0.93
C LYS A 93 21.56 14.01 0.46
N ASN A 94 21.52 15.16 1.12
CA ASN A 94 22.28 15.41 2.36
C ASN A 94 21.48 15.18 3.64
N ILE A 95 20.16 14.96 3.55
CA ILE A 95 19.31 14.86 4.74
C ILE A 95 18.98 13.39 5.08
N PRO A 96 18.80 13.06 6.37
CA PRO A 96 18.23 11.80 6.83
C PRO A 96 16.94 11.39 6.11
N ILE A 97 16.71 10.07 6.00
CA ILE A 97 15.47 9.50 5.48
C ILE A 97 14.70 8.84 6.62
N LEU A 98 13.44 9.23 6.77
CA LEU A 98 12.47 8.60 7.66
C LEU A 98 11.48 7.84 6.78
N LEU A 99 11.48 6.51 6.90
CA LEU A 99 10.54 5.69 6.15
C LEU A 99 9.24 5.57 6.92
N PHE A 100 8.12 5.68 6.23
CA PHE A 100 6.82 5.37 6.82
C PHE A 100 6.11 4.29 6.01
N GLU A 101 5.14 3.64 6.65
CA GLU A 101 4.43 2.51 6.07
C GLU A 101 3.56 2.88 4.85
N GLU A 102 3.74 2.14 3.74
CA GLU A 102 2.87 2.18 2.54
C GLU A 102 1.84 1.04 2.54
N GLY A 103 2.13 -0.05 3.28
CA GLY A 103 1.26 -1.22 3.40
C GLY A 103 2.04 -2.49 3.75
N LEU A 104 1.50 -3.66 3.39
CA LEU A 104 2.11 -4.96 3.74
C LEU A 104 3.54 -5.16 3.23
N HIS A 105 3.89 -4.53 2.11
CA HIS A 105 5.26 -4.59 1.57
C HIS A 105 6.29 -3.96 2.51
N SER A 106 5.89 -2.99 3.36
CA SER A 106 6.79 -2.37 4.33
C SER A 106 7.30 -3.36 5.39
N TYR A 107 6.55 -4.45 5.63
CA TYR A 107 6.91 -5.49 6.59
C TYR A 107 7.77 -6.61 5.98
N VAL A 108 7.90 -6.65 4.65
CA VAL A 108 8.74 -7.62 3.97
C VAL A 108 10.20 -7.17 4.11
N PRO A 109 11.13 -8.05 4.51
CA PRO A 109 12.55 -7.70 4.55
C PRO A 109 13.03 -7.15 3.19
N MET A 110 13.63 -5.96 3.20
CA MET A 110 14.12 -5.32 1.98
C MET A 110 15.15 -6.20 1.29
N ARG A 111 14.85 -6.61 0.05
CA ARG A 111 15.77 -7.38 -0.77
C ARG A 111 16.99 -6.54 -1.13
N LYS A 112 18.17 -7.10 -0.90
CA LYS A 112 19.40 -6.54 -1.46
C LYS A 112 19.38 -6.74 -2.97
N PHE A 113 19.90 -5.75 -3.70
CA PHE A 113 20.16 -5.90 -5.13
C PHE A 113 21.03 -7.13 -5.37
N SER A 114 20.62 -7.99 -6.31
CA SER A 114 21.47 -9.02 -6.88
C SER A 114 21.20 -9.09 -8.38
N ILE A 115 22.24 -9.25 -9.19
CA ILE A 115 22.09 -9.36 -10.64
C ILE A 115 21.22 -10.57 -11.03
N ILE A 116 21.22 -11.62 -10.21
CA ILE A 116 20.41 -12.82 -10.40
C ILE A 116 18.91 -12.49 -10.37
N ASN A 117 18.48 -11.54 -9.53
CA ASN A 117 17.09 -11.10 -9.45
C ASN A 117 16.61 -10.39 -10.74
N LEU A 118 17.52 -9.70 -11.43
CA LEU A 118 17.28 -9.04 -12.73
C LEU A 118 17.17 -10.03 -13.90
N LEU A 119 17.83 -11.18 -13.79
CA LEU A 119 17.93 -12.20 -14.83
C LEU A 119 16.75 -13.18 -14.86
N SER A 120 15.68 -12.88 -14.12
CA SER A 120 14.49 -13.73 -14.01
C SER A 120 13.79 -13.95 -15.37
N ARG A 121 13.07 -15.07 -15.46
CA ARG A 121 12.92 -15.92 -16.65
C ARG A 121 12.10 -15.38 -17.84
N LYS A 122 11.63 -14.12 -17.82
CA LYS A 122 10.89 -13.51 -18.96
C LYS A 122 11.77 -12.71 -19.93
N ASN A 123 12.97 -12.31 -19.52
CA ASN A 123 13.88 -11.57 -20.39
C ASN A 123 14.59 -12.50 -21.37
N THR A 124 14.76 -12.07 -22.62
CA THR A 124 15.56 -12.80 -23.61
C THR A 124 17.03 -12.84 -23.18
N ILE A 125 17.81 -13.77 -23.73
CA ILE A 125 19.27 -13.86 -23.47
C ILE A 125 19.96 -12.53 -23.79
N ILE A 126 19.52 -11.83 -24.83
CA ILE A 126 20.05 -10.51 -25.23
C ILE A 126 19.74 -9.46 -24.16
N GLN A 127 18.51 -9.40 -23.65
CA GLN A 127 18.14 -8.46 -22.59
C GLN A 127 18.92 -8.74 -21.29
N LYS A 128 19.14 -10.02 -20.98
CA LYS A 128 19.97 -10.45 -19.85
C LYS A 128 21.41 -10.02 -20.01
N LEU A 129 22.02 -10.25 -21.18
CA LEU A 129 23.39 -9.83 -21.48
C LEU A 129 23.53 -8.31 -21.45
N ASN A 130 22.61 -7.56 -22.04
CA ASN A 130 22.61 -6.10 -22.00
C ASN A 130 22.51 -5.56 -20.57
N THR A 131 21.71 -6.20 -19.72
CA THR A 131 21.61 -5.85 -18.30
C THR A 131 22.91 -6.15 -17.57
N ILE A 132 23.54 -7.30 -17.85
CA ILE A 132 24.84 -7.68 -17.25
C ILE A 132 25.95 -6.70 -17.68
N ILE A 133 26.03 -6.38 -18.96
CA ILE A 133 27.00 -5.42 -19.50
C ILE A 133 26.80 -4.06 -18.84
N LYS A 134 25.57 -3.53 -18.85
CA LYS A 134 25.27 -2.25 -18.20
C LYS A 134 25.59 -2.26 -16.69
N TYR A 135 25.43 -3.41 -16.02
CA TYR A 135 25.78 -3.55 -14.60
C TYR A 135 27.30 -3.53 -14.39
N ILE A 136 28.06 -4.26 -15.21
CA ILE A 136 29.53 -4.34 -15.13
C ILE A 136 30.19 -2.99 -15.45
N PHE A 137 29.67 -2.26 -16.45
CA PHE A 137 30.25 -1.01 -16.93
C PHE A 137 29.70 0.25 -16.24
N ASN A 138 29.12 0.08 -15.04
CA ASN A 138 28.78 1.16 -14.11
C ASN A 138 27.71 2.15 -14.61
N ARG A 139 26.43 1.84 -14.35
CA ARG A 139 25.34 2.82 -14.48
C ARG A 139 24.36 2.69 -13.32
N ASN A 140 24.40 3.67 -12.41
CA ASN A 140 23.30 3.93 -11.48
C ASN A 140 21.95 3.97 -12.23
N ASP A 141 21.93 4.40 -13.50
CA ASP A 141 20.77 4.41 -14.42
C ASP A 141 19.98 3.09 -14.43
N LEU A 142 20.66 1.93 -14.44
CA LEU A 142 19.98 0.62 -14.43
C LEU A 142 19.20 0.37 -13.14
N ILE A 143 19.71 0.91 -12.02
CA ILE A 143 19.09 0.73 -10.72
C ILE A 143 17.95 1.75 -10.55
N TYR A 144 18.05 2.95 -11.14
CA TYR A 144 16.91 3.87 -11.25
C TYR A 144 15.76 3.26 -12.07
N ASP A 145 16.09 2.68 -13.23
CA ASP A 145 15.11 2.03 -14.11
C ASP A 145 14.50 0.76 -13.49
N ASN A 146 15.20 0.15 -12.53
CA ASN A 146 14.70 -1.03 -11.84
C ASN A 146 13.91 -0.66 -10.58
N ASN A 147 12.58 -0.66 -10.74
CA ASN A 147 11.60 -0.35 -9.69
C ASN A 147 11.57 -1.34 -8.49
N TYR A 148 12.55 -2.23 -8.35
CA TYR A 148 12.53 -3.30 -7.34
C TYR A 148 13.68 -3.22 -6.34
N PHE A 149 14.60 -2.27 -6.50
CA PHE A 149 15.77 -2.15 -5.63
C PHE A 149 15.91 -0.76 -5.04
N VAL A 150 16.43 -0.73 -3.81
CA VAL A 150 16.82 0.48 -3.10
C VAL A 150 18.32 0.67 -3.28
N LEU A 151 18.74 1.89 -3.59
CA LEU A 151 20.14 2.25 -3.72
C LEU A 151 20.85 2.21 -2.36
N SER A 152 22.09 1.71 -2.31
CA SER A 152 22.85 1.59 -1.06
C SER A 152 23.03 2.94 -0.37
N GLU A 153 23.24 4.00 -1.14
CA GLU A 153 23.36 5.38 -0.62
C GLU A 153 22.07 5.87 0.04
N HIS A 154 20.90 5.56 -0.52
CA HIS A 154 19.62 5.87 0.11
C HIS A 154 19.43 5.03 1.37
N LYS A 155 19.79 3.75 1.32
CA LYS A 155 19.69 2.85 2.46
C LYS A 155 20.52 3.32 3.66
N ASN A 156 21.73 3.83 3.42
CA ASN A 156 22.63 4.33 4.46
C ASN A 156 22.13 5.62 5.13
N ARG A 157 21.15 6.30 4.52
CA ARG A 157 20.51 7.51 5.08
C ARG A 157 19.24 7.22 5.86
N ILE A 158 18.70 6.00 5.79
CA ILE A 158 17.53 5.61 6.57
C ILE A 158 17.91 5.64 8.06
N ARG A 159 17.29 6.54 8.81
CA ARG A 159 17.50 6.65 10.27
C ARG A 159 16.42 5.92 11.04
N ASN A 160 15.19 6.01 10.59
CA ASN A 160 14.05 5.41 11.28
C ASN A 160 13.03 4.85 10.30
N ARG A 161 12.17 3.97 10.81
CA ARG A 161 11.06 3.35 10.10
C ARG A 161 9.82 3.37 10.99
N HIS A 162 8.76 3.98 10.51
CA HIS A 162 7.49 4.08 11.21
C HIS A 162 6.49 3.08 10.66
N PHE A 163 5.92 2.29 11.57
CA PHE A 163 4.93 1.26 11.28
C PHE A 163 3.66 1.46 12.12
N LEU A 164 2.52 1.06 11.57
CA LEU A 164 1.25 1.04 12.28
C LEU A 164 1.13 -0.20 13.16
N LEU A 165 1.76 -1.33 12.78
CA LEU A 165 1.65 -2.59 13.50
C LEU A 165 3.03 -3.12 13.92
N SER A 166 3.07 -3.80 15.06
CA SER A 166 4.28 -4.38 15.65
C SER A 166 4.71 -5.72 15.01
N PHE A 167 4.50 -5.89 13.71
CA PHE A 167 4.73 -7.18 13.03
C PHE A 167 6.11 -7.32 12.42
N VAL A 168 6.87 -6.22 12.38
CA VAL A 168 8.23 -6.23 11.85
C VAL A 168 9.15 -6.93 12.85
N LYS A 169 9.81 -8.00 12.42
CA LYS A 169 10.98 -8.55 13.12
C LYS A 169 12.21 -7.89 12.51
N SER A 170 12.66 -6.79 13.10
CA SER A 170 13.73 -5.95 12.54
C SER A 170 14.88 -5.77 13.52
N ASP A 171 16.10 -5.92 13.00
CA ASP A 171 17.36 -5.55 13.68
C ASP A 171 17.66 -4.04 13.58
N PHE A 172 16.78 -3.26 12.98
CA PHE A 172 16.88 -1.80 12.80
C PHE A 172 15.93 -1.07 13.75
N GLU A 173 16.32 0.15 14.13
CA GLU A 173 15.46 1.11 14.82
C GLU A 173 14.16 1.33 14.05
N HIS A 174 13.05 1.23 14.76
CA HIS A 174 11.71 1.40 14.23
C HIS A 174 10.78 1.84 15.34
N ASP A 175 9.79 2.64 14.98
CA ASP A 175 8.71 3.05 15.86
C ASP A 175 7.41 2.40 15.43
N ILE A 176 6.66 1.92 16.41
CA ILE A 176 5.28 1.49 16.23
C ILE A 176 4.40 2.64 16.70
N VAL A 177 3.77 3.32 15.76
CA VAL A 177 2.93 4.49 16.04
C VAL A 177 1.51 4.16 15.62
N TYR A 178 0.79 3.51 16.54
CA TYR A 178 -0.65 3.44 16.49
C TYR A 178 -1.18 4.29 17.65
N ASN A 179 -1.59 5.52 17.33
CA ASN A 179 -2.01 6.51 18.32
C ASN A 179 -3.41 7.04 17.96
N ASP A 180 -4.02 7.77 18.89
CA ASP A 180 -5.27 8.52 18.71
C ASP A 180 -5.22 9.44 17.48
N HIS A 181 -4.02 9.83 17.03
CA HIS A 181 -3.80 10.57 15.79
C HIS A 181 -4.35 9.88 14.55
N LEU A 182 -4.22 8.56 14.41
CA LEU A 182 -4.75 7.86 13.24
C LEU A 182 -6.29 8.00 13.18
N ILE A 183 -6.94 7.86 14.32
CA ILE A 183 -8.40 8.02 14.43
C ILE A 183 -8.79 9.47 14.11
N SER A 184 -8.08 10.46 14.66
CA SER A 184 -8.30 11.88 14.35
C SER A 184 -8.15 12.19 12.87
N VAL A 185 -7.10 11.67 12.22
CA VAL A 185 -6.89 11.84 10.78
C VAL A 185 -8.03 11.22 9.98
N LEU A 186 -8.45 10.00 10.32
CA LEU A 186 -9.56 9.32 9.67
C LEU A 186 -10.89 10.06 9.86
N GLU A 187 -11.13 10.66 11.03
CA GLU A 187 -12.30 11.50 11.29
C GLU A 187 -12.36 12.70 10.36
N VAL A 188 -11.24 13.43 10.23
CA VAL A 188 -11.14 14.58 9.32
C VAL A 188 -11.43 14.13 7.88
N VAL A 189 -10.77 13.07 7.42
CA VAL A 189 -10.95 12.54 6.06
C VAL A 189 -12.40 12.08 5.83
N SER A 190 -13.03 11.45 6.81
CA SER A 190 -14.43 10.98 6.72
C SER A 190 -15.47 12.10 6.68
N LYS A 191 -15.15 13.30 7.19
CA LYS A 191 -16.03 14.48 7.10
C LYS A 191 -16.01 15.10 5.70
N VAL A 192 -14.85 15.04 5.05
CA VAL A 192 -14.67 15.52 3.68
C VAL A 192 -15.43 14.62 2.69
N GLU A 193 -15.50 13.31 2.97
CA GLU A 193 -16.04 12.32 2.04
C GLU A 193 -17.09 11.41 2.70
N LYS A 194 -18.34 11.47 2.21
CA LYS A 194 -19.44 10.68 2.77
C LYS A 194 -19.43 9.23 2.28
N PHE A 195 -18.79 8.34 3.04
CA PHE A 195 -18.83 6.88 2.81
C PHE A 195 -19.75 6.17 3.79
N LYS A 196 -21.04 6.07 3.45
CA LYS A 196 -21.96 5.17 4.15
C LYS A 196 -22.43 4.09 3.19
N LEU A 197 -22.19 2.84 3.56
CA LEU A 197 -22.78 1.71 2.89
C LEU A 197 -24.25 1.60 3.28
N GLU A 198 -25.07 1.11 2.35
CA GLU A 198 -26.48 0.90 2.62
C GLU A 198 -26.65 -0.25 3.62
N ARG A 199 -27.43 -0.01 4.67
CA ARG A 199 -27.80 -1.05 5.64
C ARG A 199 -29.09 -1.71 5.19
N ILE A 200 -29.02 -3.01 4.93
CA ILE A 200 -30.20 -3.83 4.64
C ILE A 200 -30.60 -4.59 5.90
N GLU A 201 -31.85 -4.40 6.32
CA GLU A 201 -32.38 -5.04 7.52
C GLU A 201 -32.22 -6.57 7.46
N ASN A 202 -31.88 -7.18 8.60
CA ASN A 202 -31.69 -8.64 8.76
C ASN A 202 -30.57 -9.27 7.93
N LYS A 203 -29.67 -8.47 7.34
CA LYS A 203 -28.45 -8.94 6.67
C LYS A 203 -27.20 -8.30 7.27
N LYS A 204 -26.13 -9.08 7.36
CA LYS A 204 -24.79 -8.56 7.65
C LYS A 204 -24.17 -7.98 6.37
N THR A 205 -23.24 -7.04 6.48
CA THR A 205 -22.53 -6.51 5.32
C THR A 205 -21.12 -7.07 5.28
N VAL A 206 -20.67 -7.54 4.13
CA VAL A 206 -19.27 -7.92 3.90
C VAL A 206 -18.69 -7.13 2.74
N VAL A 207 -17.46 -6.65 2.91
CA VAL A 207 -16.64 -6.09 1.83
C VAL A 207 -15.57 -7.11 1.47
N ILE A 208 -15.62 -7.62 0.23
CA ILE A 208 -14.59 -8.49 -0.34
C ILE A 208 -13.57 -7.62 -1.07
N VAL A 209 -12.31 -7.74 -0.64
CA VAL A 209 -11.18 -6.94 -1.14
C VAL A 209 -10.42 -7.72 -2.19
N GLY A 210 -10.47 -7.24 -3.43
CA GLY A 210 -9.71 -7.78 -4.54
C GLY A 210 -8.22 -7.44 -4.44
N GLN A 211 -7.39 -8.34 -4.98
CA GLN A 211 -5.96 -8.18 -5.21
C GLN A 211 -5.64 -8.49 -6.68
N CYS A 212 -4.35 -8.50 -7.04
CA CYS A 212 -3.92 -8.74 -8.41
C CYS A 212 -2.64 -9.58 -8.50
N PHE A 213 -2.64 -10.77 -7.86
CA PHE A 213 -1.47 -11.67 -7.83
C PHE A 213 -1.03 -12.09 -9.24
N SER A 214 -1.98 -12.28 -10.16
CA SER A 214 -1.74 -12.63 -11.56
C SER A 214 -0.92 -11.59 -12.31
N ASN A 215 -1.06 -10.30 -11.96
CA ASN A 215 -0.27 -9.21 -12.57
C ASN A 215 1.22 -9.35 -12.23
N TYR A 216 1.54 -10.00 -11.11
CA TYR A 216 2.89 -10.30 -10.66
C TYR A 216 3.38 -11.70 -11.06
N ASN A 217 2.66 -12.39 -11.96
CA ASN A 217 2.98 -13.75 -12.41
C ASN A 217 3.06 -14.77 -11.26
N LEU A 218 2.39 -14.49 -10.15
CA LEU A 218 2.36 -15.35 -8.96
C LEU A 218 1.36 -16.49 -9.11
N ILE A 219 0.30 -16.30 -9.87
CA ILE A 219 -0.72 -17.32 -10.12
C ILE A 219 -1.42 -17.06 -11.45
N GLY A 220 -2.11 -18.06 -11.99
CA GLY A 220 -2.92 -17.89 -13.20
C GLY A 220 -4.14 -17.01 -12.94
N LYS A 221 -4.43 -16.07 -13.86
CA LYS A 221 -5.58 -15.15 -13.77
C LYS A 221 -6.90 -15.87 -13.51
N ASN A 222 -7.17 -16.96 -14.24
CA ASN A 222 -8.41 -17.73 -14.10
C ASN A 222 -8.52 -18.41 -12.73
N PHE A 223 -7.40 -18.88 -12.17
CA PHE A 223 -7.40 -19.46 -10.84
C PHE A 223 -7.70 -18.39 -9.78
N GLU A 224 -7.03 -17.23 -9.85
CA GLU A 224 -7.28 -16.13 -8.92
C GLU A 224 -8.72 -15.63 -8.99
N LEU A 225 -9.27 -15.43 -10.20
CA LEU A 225 -10.66 -15.06 -10.39
C LEU A 225 -11.60 -16.10 -9.76
N ASN A 226 -11.39 -17.40 -10.02
CA ASN A 226 -12.22 -18.46 -9.46
C ASN A 226 -12.23 -18.47 -7.93
N VAL A 227 -11.12 -18.08 -7.27
CA VAL A 227 -11.12 -17.92 -5.81
C VAL A 227 -12.07 -16.81 -5.38
N TYR A 228 -12.05 -15.65 -6.04
CA TYR A 228 -12.98 -14.57 -5.72
C TYR A 228 -14.44 -14.93 -6.01
N LEU A 229 -14.73 -15.61 -7.12
CA LEU A 229 -16.10 -16.08 -7.42
C LEU A 229 -16.61 -17.00 -6.29
N LYS A 230 -15.81 -17.98 -5.87
CA LYS A 230 -16.18 -18.87 -4.75
C LYS A 230 -16.37 -18.12 -3.43
N LEU A 231 -15.55 -17.09 -3.15
CA LEU A 231 -15.74 -16.25 -1.96
C LEU A 231 -17.06 -15.47 -2.04
N ILE A 232 -17.40 -14.91 -3.20
CA ILE A 232 -18.67 -14.21 -3.40
C ILE A 232 -19.84 -15.18 -3.21
N ASP A 233 -19.80 -16.36 -3.83
CA ASP A 233 -20.83 -17.39 -3.68
C ASP A 233 -21.01 -17.82 -2.21
N TYR A 234 -19.90 -17.96 -1.48
CA TYR A 234 -19.91 -18.28 -0.05
C TYR A 234 -20.74 -17.24 0.74
N TYR A 235 -20.56 -15.94 0.50
CA TYR A 235 -21.31 -14.92 1.24
C TYR A 235 -22.74 -14.74 0.71
N LEU A 236 -22.97 -14.81 -0.60
CA LEU A 236 -24.30 -14.73 -1.20
C LEU A 236 -25.22 -15.89 -0.77
N GLY A 237 -24.65 -17.09 -0.56
CA GLY A 237 -25.38 -18.24 0.00
C GLY A 237 -25.76 -18.09 1.48
N ARG A 238 -25.42 -16.97 2.11
CA ARG A 238 -25.69 -16.64 3.52
C ARG A 238 -26.44 -15.32 3.63
N LYS A 239 -26.84 -14.93 4.84
CA LYS A 239 -27.53 -13.65 5.11
C LYS A 239 -26.59 -12.44 5.06
N TYR A 240 -25.87 -12.26 3.95
CA TYR A 240 -24.98 -11.13 3.71
C TYR A 240 -25.45 -10.23 2.56
N VAL A 241 -25.14 -8.95 2.67
CA VAL A 241 -25.01 -8.00 1.57
C VAL A 241 -23.53 -7.98 1.18
N VAL A 242 -23.24 -8.26 -0.09
CA VAL A 242 -21.87 -8.38 -0.58
C VAL A 242 -21.49 -7.12 -1.33
N TYR A 243 -20.41 -6.49 -0.88
CA TYR A 243 -19.72 -5.44 -1.59
C TYR A 243 -18.39 -5.96 -2.14
N TRP A 244 -18.04 -5.56 -3.35
CA TRP A 244 -16.76 -5.81 -3.97
C TRP A 244 -15.97 -4.51 -4.07
N LYS A 245 -14.71 -4.56 -3.63
CA LYS A 245 -13.72 -3.50 -3.88
C LYS A 245 -12.51 -4.09 -4.59
N GLY A 246 -12.45 -3.91 -5.91
CA GLY A 246 -11.33 -4.36 -6.73
C GLY A 246 -10.05 -3.58 -6.45
N HIS A 247 -8.90 -4.20 -6.71
CA HIS A 247 -7.60 -3.52 -6.66
C HIS A 247 -7.53 -2.44 -7.76
N PRO A 248 -6.99 -1.23 -7.51
CA PRO A 248 -6.92 -0.15 -8.51
C PRO A 248 -6.25 -0.57 -9.82
N ARG A 249 -5.24 -1.45 -9.73
CA ARG A 249 -4.47 -1.98 -10.87
C ARG A 249 -5.13 -3.15 -11.64
N ASN A 250 -6.35 -3.56 -11.31
CA ASN A 250 -6.99 -4.74 -11.91
C ASN A 250 -8.45 -4.49 -12.30
N THR A 251 -8.68 -3.94 -13.49
CA THR A 251 -10.01 -3.69 -14.09
C THR A 251 -10.71 -4.97 -14.50
N ASP A 252 -9.97 -5.95 -15.01
CA ASP A 252 -10.57 -7.13 -15.62
C ASP A 252 -11.39 -7.97 -14.64
N PHE A 253 -11.01 -8.04 -13.36
CA PHE A 253 -11.80 -8.78 -12.36
C PHE A 253 -13.13 -8.12 -12.05
N ASP A 254 -13.19 -6.78 -12.04
CA ASP A 254 -14.45 -6.08 -11.78
C ASP A 254 -15.47 -6.42 -12.86
N ASP A 255 -15.05 -6.43 -14.12
CA ASP A 255 -15.93 -6.71 -15.26
C ASP A 255 -16.39 -8.18 -15.27
N GLU A 256 -15.49 -9.13 -14.99
CA GLU A 256 -15.85 -10.54 -14.86
C GLU A 256 -16.81 -10.78 -13.68
N ILE A 257 -16.59 -10.14 -12.53
CA ILE A 257 -17.48 -10.27 -11.38
C ILE A 257 -18.85 -9.63 -11.69
N LYS A 258 -18.90 -8.45 -12.33
CA LYS A 258 -20.15 -7.82 -12.78
C LYS A 258 -20.92 -8.75 -13.71
N LYS A 259 -20.24 -9.41 -14.65
CA LYS A 259 -20.86 -10.36 -15.58
C LYS A 259 -21.45 -11.58 -14.87
N ASN A 260 -20.78 -12.11 -13.85
CA ASN A 260 -21.23 -13.31 -13.13
C ASN A 260 -22.32 -13.02 -12.07
N TYR A 261 -22.29 -11.85 -11.45
CA TYR A 261 -23.14 -11.55 -10.29
C TYR A 261 -24.15 -10.44 -10.49
N ASN A 262 -24.01 -9.63 -11.55
CA ASN A 262 -24.89 -8.52 -11.90
C ASN A 262 -25.29 -7.70 -10.64
N SER A 263 -26.58 -7.42 -10.44
CA SER A 263 -27.14 -6.64 -9.33
C SER A 263 -27.07 -7.30 -7.95
N ARG A 264 -26.47 -8.50 -7.82
CA ARG A 264 -26.34 -9.19 -6.51
C ARG A 264 -25.12 -8.74 -5.72
N VAL A 265 -24.15 -8.10 -6.36
CA VAL A 265 -22.93 -7.58 -5.72
C VAL A 265 -22.86 -6.07 -5.93
N ASN A 266 -22.70 -5.33 -4.84
CA ASN A 266 -22.51 -3.89 -4.89
C ASN A 266 -21.03 -3.57 -5.14
N PHE A 267 -20.74 -2.62 -6.03
CA PHE A 267 -19.36 -2.27 -6.38
C PHE A 267 -18.94 -0.97 -5.71
N ILE A 268 -17.85 -1.01 -4.95
CA ILE A 268 -17.22 0.18 -4.40
C ILE A 268 -16.31 0.78 -5.49
N PRO A 269 -16.47 2.07 -5.85
CA PRO A 269 -15.66 2.71 -6.88
C PRO A 269 -14.15 2.61 -6.61
N LYS A 270 -13.35 2.43 -7.66
CA LYS A 270 -11.88 2.31 -7.54
C LYS A 270 -11.20 3.58 -7.07
N ASN A 271 -11.71 4.73 -7.52
CA ASN A 271 -11.21 6.04 -7.14
C ASN A 271 -11.77 6.52 -5.80
N SER A 272 -12.44 5.64 -5.03
CA SER A 272 -12.81 5.96 -3.66
C SER A 272 -11.56 6.16 -2.82
N LEU A 273 -11.72 6.86 -1.69
CA LEU A 273 -10.74 6.90 -0.61
C LEU A 273 -10.23 5.49 -0.20
N PRO A 274 -9.11 5.43 0.55
CA PRO A 274 -8.56 4.20 1.10
C PRO A 274 -9.62 3.36 1.81
N LEU A 275 -9.44 2.03 1.77
CA LEU A 275 -10.38 1.08 2.35
C LEU A 275 -10.52 1.29 3.88
N GLU A 276 -9.48 1.79 4.52
CA GLU A 276 -9.44 2.14 5.94
C GLU A 276 -10.45 3.23 6.29
N CYS A 277 -10.68 4.22 5.42
CA CYS A 277 -11.72 5.23 5.61
C CYS A 277 -13.11 4.59 5.57
N LEU A 278 -13.32 3.61 4.67
CA LEU A 278 -14.58 2.88 4.57
C LEU A 278 -14.83 2.03 5.82
N ILE A 279 -13.81 1.31 6.31
CA ILE A 279 -13.88 0.48 7.52
C ILE A 279 -14.18 1.37 8.74
N TYR A 280 -13.50 2.50 8.85
CA TYR A 280 -13.72 3.47 9.93
C TYR A 280 -15.16 4.00 9.94
N ALA A 281 -15.67 4.42 8.77
CA ALA A 281 -17.01 5.00 8.66
C ALA A 281 -18.17 3.98 8.79
N ASN A 282 -17.90 2.67 8.64
CA ASN A 282 -18.90 1.62 8.64
C ASN A 282 -18.50 0.50 9.64
N PRO A 283 -18.60 0.76 10.95
CA PRO A 283 -18.08 -0.12 12.01
C PRO A 283 -18.68 -1.54 12.06
N GLU A 284 -19.81 -1.76 11.38
CA GLU A 284 -20.54 -3.02 11.31
C GLU A 284 -20.11 -3.96 10.18
N ILE A 285 -19.25 -3.51 9.26
CA ILE A 285 -18.87 -4.33 8.11
C ILE A 285 -17.92 -5.45 8.52
N GLU A 286 -18.11 -6.62 7.94
CA GLU A 286 -17.09 -7.67 7.91
C GLU A 286 -16.16 -7.43 6.73
N LEU A 287 -14.85 -7.49 6.94
CA LEU A 287 -13.87 -7.40 5.85
C LEU A 287 -13.37 -8.78 5.48
N CYS A 288 -13.34 -9.11 4.20
CA CYS A 288 -12.81 -10.38 3.70
C CYS A 288 -11.82 -10.15 2.56
N GLY A 289 -10.70 -10.86 2.55
CA GLY A 289 -9.72 -10.74 1.47
C GLY A 289 -8.62 -11.79 1.55
N ILE A 290 -7.58 -11.61 0.73
CA ILE A 290 -6.47 -12.57 0.67
C ILE A 290 -5.24 -11.99 1.36
N SER A 291 -4.67 -10.90 0.86
CA SER A 291 -3.45 -10.30 1.42
C SER A 291 -3.47 -8.77 1.43
N SER A 292 -4.63 -8.17 1.70
CA SER A 292 -4.71 -6.72 1.89
C SER A 292 -4.20 -6.34 3.27
N SER A 293 -3.41 -5.27 3.39
CA SER A 293 -3.01 -4.69 4.68
C SER A 293 -4.22 -4.25 5.49
N SER A 294 -5.30 -3.81 4.81
CA SER A 294 -6.56 -3.42 5.45
C SER A 294 -7.20 -4.55 6.25
N LEU A 295 -6.89 -5.83 5.96
CA LEU A 295 -7.32 -6.96 6.82
C LEU A 295 -6.65 -6.89 8.19
N LEU A 296 -5.34 -6.58 8.22
CA LEU A 296 -4.60 -6.45 9.47
C LEU A 296 -5.02 -5.19 10.23
N TYR A 297 -5.23 -4.07 9.54
CA TYR A 297 -5.73 -2.85 10.19
C TYR A 297 -7.16 -3.06 10.73
N SER A 298 -8.04 -3.69 9.96
CA SER A 298 -9.40 -4.05 10.42
C SER A 298 -9.37 -4.86 11.72
N GLU A 299 -8.51 -5.88 11.81
CA GLU A 299 -8.40 -6.74 13.00
C GLU A 299 -7.71 -6.03 14.18
N TYR A 300 -6.55 -5.40 13.97
CA TYR A 300 -5.68 -4.95 15.07
C TYR A 300 -5.86 -3.48 15.46
N ILE A 301 -6.19 -2.63 14.50
CA ILE A 301 -6.41 -1.19 14.72
C ILE A 301 -7.87 -0.97 15.06
N PHE A 302 -8.77 -1.39 14.17
CA PHE A 302 -10.20 -1.11 14.31
C PHE A 302 -10.95 -2.16 15.14
N GLN A 303 -10.32 -3.28 15.52
CA GLN A 303 -10.89 -4.37 16.31
C GLN A 303 -12.22 -4.89 15.72
N ARG A 304 -12.26 -5.06 14.40
CA ARG A 304 -13.44 -5.48 13.63
C ARG A 304 -13.36 -6.93 13.19
N THR A 305 -14.52 -7.51 12.92
CA THR A 305 -14.62 -8.85 12.34
C THR A 305 -13.95 -8.88 10.97
N THR A 306 -12.88 -9.66 10.87
CA THR A 306 -12.11 -9.80 9.65
C THR A 306 -11.92 -11.28 9.31
N LYS A 307 -12.05 -11.62 8.03
CA LYS A 307 -11.76 -12.96 7.51
C LYS A 307 -10.71 -12.92 6.42
N GLN A 308 -9.90 -13.95 6.36
CA GLN A 308 -8.92 -14.15 5.29
C GLN A 308 -9.20 -15.44 4.50
N ALA A 309 -8.79 -15.41 3.24
CA ALA A 309 -8.82 -16.53 2.30
C ALA A 309 -7.42 -16.81 1.70
N ALA A 310 -6.36 -16.34 2.36
CA ALA A 310 -4.97 -16.50 1.97
C ALA A 310 -4.54 -17.96 1.82
N THR A 311 -5.10 -18.85 2.64
CA THR A 311 -4.82 -20.29 2.60
C THR A 311 -5.15 -20.94 1.26
N LEU A 312 -6.10 -20.36 0.51
CA LEU A 312 -6.50 -20.86 -0.82
C LEU A 312 -5.42 -20.60 -1.88
N LEU A 313 -4.57 -19.58 -1.69
CA LEU A 313 -3.57 -19.18 -2.68
C LEU A 313 -2.14 -19.60 -2.32
N ILE A 314 -1.79 -19.64 -1.02
CA ILE A 314 -0.39 -19.73 -0.59
C ILE A 314 0.35 -20.95 -1.17
N ASN A 315 -0.34 -22.09 -1.31
CA ASN A 315 0.24 -23.33 -1.84
C ASN A 315 0.27 -23.37 -3.38
N ASN A 316 -0.41 -22.45 -4.06
CA ASN A 316 -0.53 -22.36 -5.51
C ASN A 316 0.35 -21.26 -6.11
N LEU A 317 1.15 -20.57 -5.29
CA LEU A 317 2.06 -19.53 -5.78
C LEU A 317 3.16 -20.12 -6.67
N ASN A 318 3.40 -19.45 -7.80
CA ASN A 318 4.46 -19.75 -8.74
C ASN A 318 5.84 -19.47 -8.12
N LYS A 319 6.52 -20.54 -7.72
CA LYS A 319 7.89 -20.51 -7.14
C LYS A 319 8.95 -19.87 -8.04
N ASN A 320 8.68 -19.74 -9.34
CA ASN A 320 9.59 -19.10 -10.28
C ASN A 320 9.37 -17.58 -10.40
N SER A 321 8.33 -17.02 -9.77
CA SER A 321 8.13 -15.57 -9.72
C SER A 321 9.16 -14.94 -8.79
N ILE A 322 9.75 -13.81 -9.20
CA ILE A 322 10.64 -13.05 -8.32
C ILE A 322 9.92 -12.66 -7.03
N TRP A 323 8.62 -12.42 -7.09
CA TRP A 323 7.82 -11.98 -5.95
C TRP A 323 7.41 -13.10 -5.00
N TYR A 324 7.77 -14.35 -5.29
CA TYR A 324 7.27 -15.52 -4.57
C TYR A 324 7.51 -15.42 -3.06
N ASP A 325 8.75 -15.18 -2.61
CA ASP A 325 9.06 -15.14 -1.18
C ASP A 325 8.37 -13.97 -0.46
N ASP A 326 8.24 -12.81 -1.13
CA ASP A 326 7.63 -11.62 -0.55
C ASP A 326 6.13 -11.85 -0.32
N PHE A 327 5.44 -12.36 -1.34
CA PHE A 327 4.01 -12.64 -1.25
C PHE A 327 3.72 -13.86 -0.38
N LYS A 328 4.58 -14.87 -0.36
CA LYS A 328 4.47 -15.98 0.59
C LYS A 328 4.60 -15.49 2.02
N PHE A 329 5.53 -14.57 2.30
CA PHE A 329 5.68 -13.95 3.61
C PHE A 329 4.43 -13.13 3.99
N MET A 330 3.96 -12.25 3.10
CA MET A 330 2.75 -11.45 3.34
C MET A 330 1.50 -12.32 3.57
N LEU A 331 1.30 -13.36 2.76
CA LEU A 331 0.19 -14.31 2.96
C LEU A 331 0.32 -15.04 4.30
N SER A 332 1.52 -15.51 4.65
CA SER A 332 1.76 -16.18 5.93
C SER A 332 1.46 -15.26 7.11
N MET A 333 1.82 -13.97 6.99
CA MET A 333 1.49 -12.97 7.99
C MET A 333 -0.03 -12.82 8.15
N VAL A 334 -0.78 -12.68 7.05
CA VAL A 334 -2.23 -12.58 7.12
C VAL A 334 -2.86 -13.84 7.70
N ILE A 335 -2.42 -15.04 7.29
CA ILE A 335 -2.90 -16.33 7.83
C ILE A 335 -2.69 -16.42 9.34
N ASN A 336 -1.52 -16.00 9.82
CA ASN A 336 -1.15 -16.12 11.23
C ASN A 336 -1.73 -15.02 12.12
N LYS A 337 -2.12 -13.88 11.53
CA LYS A 337 -2.53 -12.69 12.28
C LYS A 337 -4.02 -12.42 12.21
N VAL A 338 -4.71 -12.76 11.12
CA VAL A 338 -6.16 -12.61 11.02
C VAL A 338 -6.82 -13.88 11.53
N SER A 339 -7.60 -13.76 12.61
CA SER A 339 -8.19 -14.91 13.31
C SER A 339 -9.24 -15.65 12.47
N GLY A 340 -10.04 -14.91 11.70
CA GLY A 340 -11.10 -15.47 10.87
C GLY A 340 -10.58 -16.14 9.60
N VAL A 341 -10.86 -17.43 9.40
CA VAL A 341 -10.58 -18.15 8.15
C VAL A 341 -11.87 -18.35 7.36
N CYS A 342 -11.87 -17.97 6.09
CA CYS A 342 -12.95 -18.32 5.17
C CYS A 342 -12.68 -19.71 4.57
N THR A 343 -13.39 -20.72 5.07
CA THR A 343 -13.35 -22.09 4.54
C THR A 343 -14.40 -22.25 3.44
N ILE A 344 -13.98 -22.17 2.18
CA ILE A 344 -14.85 -22.31 0.99
C ILE A 344 -14.69 -23.63 0.27
#